data_AF-A0A538PVN3-F1
#
_entry.id   AF-A0A538PVN3-F1
#
_cell.length_a   1.000
_cell.length_b   1.000
_cell.length_c   1.000
_cell.angle_alpha   90.00
_cell.angle_beta   90.00
_cell.angle_gamma   90.00
#
_symmetry.space_group_name_H-M   'P 1'
#
loop_
_entity.id
_entity.type
_entity.pdbx_description
1 polymer ?
#
loop_
_entity_poly.entity_id
_entity_poly.type
_entity_poly.pdbx_seq_one_letter_code
_entity_poly.pdbx_strand_id
1 'polypeptide(L)' 'MTDRFLLAQITDMHIKAGGKLSYRVVDTETSLARCIAHLLRLPQLPDAVLFTGDLTDFGR' A
#
# COMPACT_ATOMS: atom_id res chain seq x y z
N MET A 1 6.89 -30.58 4.95
CA MET A 1 6.84 -29.18 5.41
C MET A 1 5.73 -28.52 4.60
N THR A 2 4.72 -27.94 5.24
CA THR A 2 3.75 -27.14 4.50
C THR A 2 4.43 -25.82 4.17
N ASP A 3 4.77 -25.63 2.90
CA ASP A 3 5.17 -24.32 2.38
C ASP A 3 3.96 -23.40 2.49
N ARG A 4 3.84 -22.69 3.63
CA ARG A 4 2.78 -21.72 3.84
C ARG A 4 3.10 -20.50 2.99
N PHE A 5 2.14 -20.10 2.18
CA PHE A 5 2.20 -18.86 1.40
C PHE A 5 1.55 -17.74 2.20
N LEU A 6 2.27 -16.64 2.41
CA LEU A 6 1.81 -15.45 3.11
C LEU A 6 1.58 -14.30 2.12
N LEU A 7 0.33 -13.86 2.02
CA LEU A 7 -0.06 -12.73 1.19
C LEU A 7 -0.33 -11.50 2.06
N ALA A 8 0.30 -10.37 1.73
CA ALA A 8 -0.10 -9.06 2.25
C ALA A 8 -1.08 -8.41 1.25
N GLN A 9 -2.28 -8.06 1.69
CA GLN A 9 -3.26 -7.36 0.85
C GLN A 9 -3.40 -5.90 1.29
N ILE A 10 -3.29 -4.99 0.33
CA ILE A 10 -3.44 -3.54 0.50
C ILE A 10 -4.51 -3.07 -0.50
N THR A 11 -5.29 -2.05 -0.15
CA THR A 11 -6.39 -1.55 -0.99
C THR A 11 -6.54 -0.03 -0.85
N ASP A 12 -7.22 0.59 -1.82
CA ASP A 12 -7.73 1.97 -1.75
C ASP A 12 -6.66 3.02 -1.42
N MET A 13 -5.53 2.97 -2.13
CA MET A 13 -4.40 3.87 -1.90
C MET A 13 -4.69 5.32 -2.29
N HIS A 14 -5.55 5.53 -3.31
CA HIS A 14 -5.96 6.85 -3.77
C HIS A 14 -4.78 7.83 -3.94
N ILE A 15 -3.67 7.36 -4.53
CA ILE A 15 -2.48 8.19 -4.73
C ILE A 15 -2.81 9.35 -5.68
N LYS A 16 -2.34 10.55 -5.32
CA LYS A 16 -2.51 11.77 -6.11
C LYS A 16 -1.17 12.25 -6.66
N ALA A 17 -1.17 12.64 -7.94
CA ALA A 17 0.01 13.17 -8.58
C ALA A 17 0.51 14.48 -7.93
N GLY A 18 1.84 14.61 -7.86
CA GLY A 18 2.52 15.83 -7.42
C GLY A 18 2.39 16.12 -5.92
N GLY A 19 2.33 15.09 -5.07
CA GLY A 19 2.31 15.25 -3.61
C GLY A 19 1.04 15.93 -3.06
N LYS A 20 -0.06 15.92 -3.83
CA LYS A 20 -1.33 16.54 -3.39
C LYS A 20 -1.98 15.71 -2.31
N LEU A 21 -2.53 16.36 -1.29
CA LEU A 21 -3.33 15.70 -0.27
C LEU A 21 -4.68 15.24 -0.83
N SER A 22 -5.09 14.02 -0.47
CA SER A 22 -6.43 13.52 -0.70
C SER A 22 -7.45 14.30 0.11
N TYR A 23 -8.51 14.74 -0.58
CA TYR A 23 -9.51 15.69 -0.08
C TYR A 23 -8.93 16.97 0.56
N ARG A 24 -7.68 17.33 0.24
CA ARG A 24 -6.91 18.41 0.89
C ARG A 24 -6.58 18.18 2.38
N VAL A 25 -6.69 16.94 2.85
CA VAL A 25 -6.54 16.57 4.26
C VAL A 25 -5.51 15.47 4.46
N VAL A 26 -5.57 14.40 3.66
CA VAL A 26 -4.80 13.17 3.91
C VAL A 26 -3.61 13.07 2.96
N ASP A 27 -2.42 12.87 3.51
CA ASP A 27 -1.22 12.54 2.74
C ASP A 27 -1.19 11.03 2.45
N THR A 28 -1.76 10.63 1.31
CA THR A 28 -1.84 9.22 0.90
C THR A 28 -0.48 8.65 0.49
N GLU A 29 0.42 9.48 -0.05
CA GLU A 29 1.77 9.09 -0.46
C GLU A 29 2.61 8.69 0.76
N THR A 30 2.70 9.57 1.77
CA THR A 30 3.41 9.27 3.02
C THR A 30 2.75 8.11 3.76
N SER A 31 1.43 7.99 3.71
CA SER A 31 0.71 6.87 4.35
C SER A 31 1.07 5.53 3.72
N LEU A 32 1.10 5.44 2.37
CA LEU A 32 1.54 4.25 1.67
C LEU A 32 3.02 3.93 1.97
N ALA A 33 3.89 4.93 1.96
CA ALA A 33 5.30 4.74 2.31
C ALA A 33 5.48 4.16 3.72
N ARG A 34 4.70 4.65 4.70
CA ARG A 34 4.68 4.11 6.07
C ARG A 34 4.16 2.67 6.13
N CYS A 35 3.12 2.34 5.36
CA CYS A 35 2.58 0.99 5.25
C CYS A 35 3.64 0.01 4.72
N ILE A 36 4.30 0.34 3.60
CA ILE A 36 5.37 -0.50 3.03
C ILE A 36 6.53 -0.62 4.00
N ALA A 37 6.96 0.47 4.63
CA ALA A 37 8.04 0.44 5.61
C ALA A 37 7.68 -0.45 6.83
N HIS A 38 6.41 -0.50 7.23
CA HIS A 38 5.96 -1.40 8.28
C HIS A 38 6.00 -2.87 7.83
N LEU A 39 5.53 -3.19 6.63
CA LEU A 39 5.60 -4.55 6.07
C LEU A 39 7.04 -5.07 6.01
N LEU A 40 7.98 -4.22 5.59
CA LEU A 40 9.41 -4.56 5.54
C LEU A 40 10.05 -4.80 6.91
N ARG A 41 9.39 -4.44 8.01
CA ARG A 41 9.85 -4.67 9.39
C ARG A 41 9.15 -5.84 10.09
N LEU A 42 8.22 -6.53 9.42
CA LEU A 42 7.55 -7.67 10.03
C LEU A 42 8.55 -8.83 10.25
N PRO A 43 8.37 -9.65 11.30
CA PRO A 43 9.24 -10.80 11.56
C PRO A 43 9.27 -11.83 10.41
N GLN A 44 8.20 -11.87 9.62
CA GLN A 44 8.05 -12.68 8.42
C GLN A 44 7.66 -11.76 7.26
N LEU A 45 8.43 -11.82 6.17
CA LEU A 45 8.07 -11.09 4.95
C LEU A 45 6.97 -11.86 4.21
N PRO A 46 5.98 -11.17 3.62
CA PRO A 46 5.03 -11.81 2.75
C PRO A 46 5.70 -12.27 1.45
N ASP A 47 5.25 -13.38 0.90
CA ASP A 47 5.71 -13.91 -0.39
C ASP A 47 5.21 -13.06 -1.56
N ALA A 48 4.06 -12.41 -1.38
CA ALA A 48 3.51 -11.47 -2.33
C ALA A 48 2.74 -10.34 -1.65
N VAL A 49 2.65 -9.21 -2.34
CA VAL A 49 1.78 -8.10 -1.98
C VAL A 49 0.72 -7.93 -3.07
N LEU A 50 -0.56 -7.99 -2.70
CA LEU A 50 -1.69 -7.78 -3.59
C LEU A 50 -2.30 -6.41 -3.35
N PHE A 51 -2.46 -5.64 -4.42
CA PHE A 51 -3.18 -4.36 -4.42
C PHE A 51 -4.53 -4.55 -5.11
N THR A 52 -5.64 -4.29 -4.42
CA THR A 52 -6.98 -4.71 -4.90
C THR A 52 -7.84 -3.63 -5.56
N GLY A 53 -7.35 -2.41 -5.74
CA GLY A 53 -8.13 -1.36 -6.41
C GLY A 53 -7.77 0.04 -5.96
N ASP A 54 -8.35 1.02 -6.65
CA ASP A 54 -8.22 2.45 -6.37
C ASP A 54 -6.77 2.86 -6.08
N LEU A 55 -5.86 2.39 -6.96
CA LEU A 55 -4.43 2.63 -6.85
C LEU A 55 -4.11 4.13 -6.87
N THR A 56 -4.79 4.85 -7.76
CA THR A 56 -4.65 6.29 -7.94
C THR A 56 -6.03 6.92 -8.02
N ASP A 57 -6.12 8.20 -7.64
CA ASP A 57 -7.38 8.94 -7.62
C ASP A 57 -7.93 9.26 -9.02
N PHE A 58 -7.09 9.21 -10.06
CA PHE A 58 -7.45 9.67 -11.41
C PHE A 58 -7.16 8.66 -12.52
N GLY A 59 -6.62 7.48 -12.20
CA GLY A 59 -6.46 6.37 -13.14
C GLY A 59 -5.57 6.64 -14.35
N ARG A 60 -4.62 7.58 -14.26
CA ARG A 60 -3.74 8.01 -15.35
C ARG A 60 -2.33 8.31 -14.87
#